data_AF-A0A0D7K6B1-F1
#
_entry.id   AF-A0A0D7K6B1-F1
#
_cell.length_a   1.000
_cell.length_b   1.000
_cell.length_c   1.000
_cell.angle_alpha   90.00
_cell.angle_beta   90.00
_cell.angle_gamma   90.00
#
_symmetry.space_group_name_H-M   'P 1'
#
loop_
_entity.id
_entity.type
_entity.pdbx_description
1 polymer ?
#
loop_
_entity_poly.entity_id
_entity_poly.type
_entity_poly.pdbx_seq_one_letter_code
_entity_poly.pdbx_strand_id
1 'polypeptide(L)'
;MSVKNTVYVIGGLAVLAGVIALLMPQERADAISTSFKRSTGDVGILCLDHIRGKLKDPESAKLLDTTVTKQSVDQKVTIRYKAKNSYGAYTTSEESCVFAKGKIDESGTKLSQTLDKLAKEEVCLEEQMKNRRNGADPVTLSVKFAACMAE
;
A
#
# COMPACT_ATOMS: atom_id res chain seq x y z
N MET A 1 40.80 30.33 -18.32
CA MET A 1 40.57 29.24 -17.34
C MET A 1 40.24 27.97 -18.11
N SER A 2 41.03 26.92 -17.91
CA SER A 2 41.19 25.79 -18.84
C SER A 2 40.15 24.69 -18.60
N VAL A 3 39.25 24.50 -19.58
CA VAL A 3 38.18 23.49 -19.63
C VAL A 3 38.69 22.04 -19.49
N LYS A 4 40.01 21.83 -19.64
CA LYS A 4 40.66 20.51 -19.57
C LYS A 4 40.62 19.88 -18.16
N ASN A 5 40.60 20.67 -17.08
CA ASN A 5 40.58 20.12 -15.72
C ASN A 5 39.21 19.57 -15.31
N THR A 6 38.11 20.15 -15.82
CA THR A 6 36.74 19.74 -15.44
C THR A 6 36.40 18.34 -15.95
N VAL A 7 36.92 17.96 -17.12
CA VAL A 7 36.67 16.64 -17.73
C VAL A 7 37.34 15.51 -16.92
N TYR A 8 38.54 15.75 -16.39
CA TYR A 8 39.25 14.76 -15.57
C TYR A 8 38.59 14.50 -14.21
N VAL A 9 38.01 15.54 -13.59
CA VAL A 9 37.31 15.39 -12.30
C VAL A 9 36.04 14.55 -12.47
N ILE A 10 35.27 14.78 -13.54
CA ILE A 10 34.04 14.03 -13.81
C ILE A 10 34.34 12.59 -14.23
N GLY A 11 35.37 12.38 -15.07
CA GLY A 11 35.83 11.06 -15.47
C GLY A 11 36.34 10.22 -14.29
N GLY A 12 37.10 10.83 -13.37
CA GLY A 12 37.60 10.16 -12.16
C GLY A 12 36.50 9.78 -11.17
N LEU A 13 35.47 10.63 -11.02
CA LEU A 13 34.36 10.37 -10.10
C LEU A 13 33.45 9.22 -10.59
N ALA A 14 33.25 9.11 -11.91
CA ALA A 14 32.48 8.02 -12.51
C ALA A 14 33.17 6.66 -12.33
N VAL A 15 34.50 6.62 -12.42
CA VAL A 15 35.28 5.40 -12.21
C VAL A 15 35.26 4.99 -10.73
N LEU A 16 35.37 5.94 -9.79
CA LEU A 16 35.23 5.62 -8.36
C LEU A 16 33.84 5.09 -8.00
N ALA A 17 32.77 5.69 -8.54
CA ALA A 17 31.40 5.21 -8.32
C ALA A 17 31.17 3.79 -8.88
N GLY A 18 31.76 3.48 -10.05
CA GLY A 18 31.72 2.14 -10.63
C GLY A 18 32.44 1.09 -9.80
N VAL A 19 33.58 1.44 -9.18
CA VAL A 19 34.34 0.54 -8.30
C VAL A 19 33.62 0.30 -6.97
N ILE A 20 32.93 1.31 -6.42
CA ILE A 20 32.12 1.16 -5.20
C ILE A 20 30.90 0.27 -5.46
N ALA A 21 30.29 0.35 -6.64
CA ALA A 21 29.17 -0.53 -7.02
C ALA A 21 29.58 -2.01 -7.17
N LEU A 22 30.80 -2.28 -7.65
CA LEU A 22 31.36 -3.63 -7.75
C LEU A 22 31.76 -4.25 -6.40
N LEU A 23 31.98 -3.43 -5.37
CA LEU A 23 32.31 -3.85 -4.00
C LEU A 23 31.10 -3.95 -3.08
N MET A 24 29.87 -3.70 -3.56
CA MET A 24 28.67 -3.97 -2.77
C MET A 24 28.34 -5.47 -2.83
N PRO A 25 28.46 -6.20 -1.71
CA PRO A 25 28.13 -7.62 -1.68
C PRO A 25 26.61 -7.76 -1.84
N GLN A 26 26.18 -8.55 -2.83
CA GLN A 26 24.76 -8.89 -3.08
C GLN A 26 24.03 -9.40 -1.82
N GLU A 27 24.75 -9.90 -0.83
CA GLU A 27 24.18 -10.33 0.46
C GLU A 27 23.49 -9.21 1.27
N ARG A 28 23.85 -7.93 1.06
CA ARG A 28 23.18 -6.83 1.78
C ARG A 28 21.80 -6.48 1.22
N ALA A 29 21.53 -6.80 -0.04
CA ALA A 29 20.18 -6.65 -0.59
C ALA A 29 19.22 -7.67 0.05
N ASP A 30 19.70 -8.90 0.27
CA ASP A 30 18.90 -9.96 0.89
C ASP A 30 18.74 -9.81 2.40
N ALA A 31 19.74 -9.29 3.12
CA ALA A 31 19.61 -9.01 4.56
C ALA A 31 18.60 -7.88 4.87
N ILE A 32 18.51 -6.88 3.97
CA ILE A 32 17.50 -5.83 4.05
C ILE A 32 16.13 -6.39 3.65
N SER A 33 16.03 -7.22 2.60
CA SER A 33 14.77 -7.85 2.19
C SER A 33 14.18 -8.76 3.27
N THR A 34 15.03 -9.53 3.97
CA THR A 34 14.62 -10.43 5.06
C THR A 34 14.29 -9.69 6.37
N SER A 35 15.02 -8.63 6.70
CA SER A 35 14.69 -7.80 7.87
C SER A 35 13.43 -6.98 7.66
N PHE A 36 13.20 -6.48 6.44
CA PHE A 36 11.95 -5.81 6.09
C PHE A 36 10.78 -6.81 6.13
N LYS A 37 10.92 -8.01 5.55
CA LYS A 37 9.88 -9.06 5.62
C LYS A 37 9.54 -9.51 7.04
N ARG A 38 10.52 -9.61 7.95
CA ARG A 38 10.23 -9.91 9.37
C ARG A 38 9.49 -8.77 10.06
N SER A 39 9.91 -7.53 9.83
CA SER A 39 9.26 -6.36 10.44
C SER A 39 7.88 -6.07 9.86
N THR A 40 7.64 -6.32 8.56
CA THR A 40 6.33 -6.16 7.93
C THR A 40 5.38 -7.31 8.26
N GLY A 41 5.90 -8.53 8.45
CA GLY A 41 5.10 -9.67 8.91
C GLY A 41 4.48 -9.43 10.29
N ASP A 42 5.25 -8.88 11.24
CA ASP A 42 4.76 -8.65 12.62
C ASP A 42 3.64 -7.59 12.67
N VAL A 43 3.84 -6.45 11.99
CA VAL A 43 2.82 -5.37 11.95
C VAL A 43 1.60 -5.73 11.09
N GLY A 44 1.78 -6.53 10.05
CA GLY A 44 0.68 -7.06 9.24
C GLY A 44 -0.21 -8.01 10.04
N ILE A 45 0.39 -8.88 10.86
CA ILE A 45 -0.36 -9.77 11.75
C ILE A 45 -1.08 -8.99 12.85
N LEU A 46 -0.45 -7.95 13.43
CA LEU A 46 -1.11 -7.05 14.38
C LEU A 46 -2.34 -6.35 13.77
N CYS A 47 -2.23 -5.85 12.54
CA CYS A 47 -3.36 -5.26 11.84
C CYS A 47 -4.46 -6.31 11.55
N LEU A 48 -4.07 -7.52 11.12
CA LEU A 48 -5.02 -8.61 10.88
C LEU A 48 -5.75 -9.01 12.18
N ASP A 49 -5.04 -9.06 13.31
CA ASP A 49 -5.63 -9.41 14.61
C ASP A 49 -6.67 -8.38 15.07
N HIS A 50 -6.41 -7.09 14.83
CA HIS A 50 -7.39 -6.03 15.06
C HIS A 50 -8.64 -6.19 14.18
N ILE A 51 -8.49 -6.63 12.93
CA ILE A 51 -9.60 -6.82 11.99
C ILE A 51 -10.35 -8.14 12.27
N ARG A 52 -9.67 -9.17 12.78
CA ARG A 52 -10.29 -10.46 13.14
C ARG A 52 -11.52 -10.29 14.03
N GLY A 53 -11.47 -9.39 15.02
CA GLY A 53 -12.61 -9.11 15.88
C GLY A 53 -13.86 -8.56 15.17
N LYS A 54 -13.70 -8.06 13.93
CA LYS A 54 -14.79 -7.53 13.08
C LYS A 54 -15.23 -8.52 12.00
N LEU A 55 -14.49 -9.60 11.78
CA LEU A 55 -14.82 -10.61 10.78
C LEU A 55 -15.89 -11.57 11.28
N LYS A 56 -16.71 -12.08 10.34
CA LYS A 56 -17.76 -13.06 10.68
C LYS A 56 -17.18 -14.40 11.13
N ASP A 57 -16.05 -14.79 10.55
CA ASP A 57 -15.29 -15.99 10.89
C ASP A 57 -13.81 -15.61 11.11
N PRO A 58 -13.41 -15.29 12.36
CA PRO A 58 -12.07 -14.79 12.67
C PRO A 58 -10.97 -15.84 12.45
N GLU A 59 -11.29 -17.12 12.65
CA GLU A 59 -10.37 -18.25 12.54
C GLU A 59 -9.96 -18.52 11.08
N SER A 60 -10.84 -18.23 10.12
CA SER A 60 -10.55 -18.37 8.69
C SER A 60 -9.62 -17.29 8.12
N ALA A 61 -9.37 -16.21 8.87
CA ALA A 61 -8.62 -15.06 8.40
C ALA A 61 -7.13 -15.35 8.26
N LYS A 62 -6.62 -15.26 7.02
CA LYS A 62 -5.20 -15.46 6.69
C LYS A 62 -4.66 -14.27 5.91
N LEU A 63 -3.51 -13.77 6.37
CA LEU A 63 -2.73 -12.74 5.68
C LEU A 63 -2.19 -13.32 4.37
N LEU A 64 -2.37 -12.58 3.28
CA LEU A 64 -1.81 -12.88 1.96
C LEU A 64 -0.61 -11.98 1.68
N ASP A 65 -0.78 -10.67 1.88
CA ASP A 65 0.25 -9.68 1.60
C ASP A 65 0.19 -8.51 2.59
N THR A 66 1.29 -7.80 2.74
CA THR A 66 1.38 -6.64 3.63
C THR A 66 2.27 -5.56 3.04
N THR A 67 1.68 -4.38 2.87
CA THR A 67 2.34 -3.18 2.39
C THR A 67 2.44 -2.18 3.52
N VAL A 68 3.65 -1.72 3.81
CA VAL A 68 3.89 -0.72 4.87
C VAL A 68 4.36 0.59 4.24
N THR A 69 3.58 1.64 4.46
CA THR A 69 3.88 3.01 4.03
C THR A 69 4.21 3.84 5.26
N LYS A 70 5.49 4.18 5.44
CA LYS A 70 5.94 5.07 6.53
C LYS A 70 5.64 6.52 6.16
N GLN A 71 4.84 7.20 6.97
CA GLN A 71 4.65 8.65 6.90
C GLN A 71 5.17 9.30 8.17
N SER A 72 6.43 9.75 8.18
CA SER A 72 7.12 10.62 9.16
C SER A 72 6.94 10.34 10.68
N VAL A 73 5.73 10.23 11.21
CA VAL A 73 5.37 9.96 12.61
C VAL A 73 4.47 8.71 12.74
N ASP A 74 3.69 8.41 11.70
CA ASP A 74 2.71 7.32 11.66
C ASP A 74 3.04 6.31 10.55
N GLN A 75 2.71 5.04 10.77
CA GLN A 75 2.93 3.97 9.79
C GLN A 75 1.58 3.44 9.31
N LYS A 76 1.23 3.71 8.05
CA LYS A 76 0.06 3.08 7.41
C LYS A 76 0.46 1.68 6.97
N VAL A 77 -0.25 0.67 7.44
CA VAL A 77 -0.07 -0.73 7.07
C VAL A 77 -1.32 -1.17 6.34
N THR A 78 -1.19 -1.46 5.05
CA THR A 78 -2.24 -2.05 4.24
C THR A 78 -2.01 -3.54 4.15
N ILE A 79 -3.01 -4.33 4.55
CA ILE A 79 -2.99 -5.78 4.49
C ILE A 79 -3.96 -6.29 3.43
N ARG A 80 -3.54 -7.32 2.71
CA ARG A 80 -4.43 -8.14 1.90
C ARG A 80 -4.64 -9.46 2.60
N TYR A 81 -5.88 -9.83 2.87
CA TYR A 81 -6.21 -11.04 3.61
C TYR A 81 -7.34 -11.82 2.93
N LYS A 82 -7.39 -13.12 3.19
CA LYS A 82 -8.54 -13.95 2.85
C LYS A 82 -9.31 -14.32 4.12
N ALA A 83 -10.63 -14.25 4.07
CA ALA A 83 -11.51 -14.68 5.15
C ALA A 83 -12.80 -15.26 4.58
N LYS A 84 -13.53 -16.07 5.34
CA LYS A 84 -14.86 -16.53 4.94
C LYS A 84 -15.88 -15.40 5.09
N ASN A 85 -16.70 -15.22 4.06
CA ASN A 85 -17.85 -14.34 4.11
C ASN A 85 -19.04 -15.00 4.83
N SER A 86 -20.16 -14.29 4.93
CA SER A 86 -21.40 -14.79 5.53
C SER A 86 -22.01 -16.02 4.85
N TYR A 87 -21.59 -16.30 3.61
CA TYR A 87 -22.03 -17.44 2.82
C TYR A 87 -21.05 -18.64 2.91
N GLY A 88 -20.00 -18.52 3.72
CA GLY A 88 -18.98 -19.56 3.92
C GLY A 88 -17.93 -19.66 2.80
N ALA A 89 -17.96 -18.76 1.81
CA ALA A 89 -16.98 -18.70 0.74
C ALA A 89 -15.78 -17.83 1.13
N TYR A 90 -14.57 -18.23 0.71
CA TYR A 90 -13.37 -17.42 0.92
C TYR A 90 -13.35 -16.24 -0.04
N THR A 91 -13.26 -15.04 0.52
CA THR A 91 -13.09 -13.80 -0.24
C THR A 91 -11.77 -13.14 0.15
N THR A 92 -11.12 -12.52 -0.82
CA THR A 92 -9.95 -11.68 -0.57
C THR A 92 -10.42 -10.25 -0.35
N SER A 93 -9.89 -9.60 0.68
CA SER A 93 -10.20 -8.22 1.03
C SER A 93 -8.93 -7.47 1.38
N GLU A 94 -8.96 -6.17 1.20
CA GLU A 94 -7.87 -5.26 1.54
C GLU A 94 -8.33 -4.30 2.62
N GLU A 95 -7.50 -4.11 3.64
CA GLU A 95 -7.78 -3.23 4.77
C GLU A 95 -6.52 -2.48 5.16
N SER A 96 -6.68 -1.30 5.76
CA SER A 96 -5.54 -0.51 6.23
C SER A 96 -5.67 -0.14 7.70
N CYS A 97 -4.56 -0.25 8.44
CA CYS A 97 -4.41 0.17 9.82
C CYS A 97 -3.34 1.26 9.91
N VAL A 98 -3.56 2.28 10.73
CA VAL A 98 -2.53 3.27 11.05
C VAL A 98 -1.91 2.94 12.40
N PHE A 99 -0.58 2.87 12.44
CA PHE A 99 0.18 2.65 13.67
C PHE A 99 0.84 3.94 14.12
N ALA A 100 0.54 4.37 15.34
CA ALA A 100 1.20 5.47 16.03
C ALA A 100 1.90 4.93 17.27
N LYS A 101 3.21 5.23 17.44
CA LYS A 101 4.02 4.77 18.59
C LYS A 101 3.94 3.26 18.87
N GLY A 102 3.83 2.44 17.82
CA GLY A 102 3.76 0.97 17.94
C GLY A 102 2.40 0.41 18.37
N LYS A 103 1.35 1.23 18.45
CA LYS A 103 -0.04 0.81 18.66
C LYS A 103 -0.89 1.19 17.47
N ILE A 104 -1.97 0.44 17.25
CA ILE A 104 -2.98 0.81 16.25
C ILE A 104 -3.71 2.05 16.74
N ASP A 105 -3.59 3.13 15.99
CA ASP A 105 -4.31 4.36 16.23
C ASP A 105 -5.68 4.26 15.58
N GLU A 106 -6.73 4.03 16.38
CA GLU A 106 -8.09 3.84 15.86
C GLU A 106 -8.63 5.09 15.17
N SER A 107 -8.28 6.28 15.69
CA SER A 107 -8.69 7.57 15.13
C SER A 107 -8.07 7.78 13.74
N GLY A 108 -6.77 7.57 13.61
CA GLY A 108 -6.01 7.63 12.37
C GLY A 108 -6.40 6.54 11.40
N THR A 109 -6.74 5.34 11.89
CA THR A 109 -7.27 4.26 11.06
C THR A 109 -8.63 4.62 10.48
N LYS A 110 -9.57 5.12 11.30
CA LYS A 110 -10.88 5.60 10.82
C LYS A 110 -10.74 6.76 9.85
N LEU A 111 -9.85 7.71 10.16
CA LEU A 111 -9.59 8.86 9.30
C LEU A 111 -9.00 8.40 7.96
N SER A 112 -8.01 7.50 7.98
CA SER A 112 -7.41 6.93 6.78
C SER A 112 -8.44 6.17 5.95
N GLN A 113 -9.29 5.34 6.56
CA GLN A 113 -10.37 4.65 5.86
C GLN A 113 -11.38 5.64 5.26
N THR A 114 -11.69 6.74 5.95
CA THR A 114 -12.59 7.78 5.46
C THR A 114 -11.97 8.52 4.28
N LEU A 115 -10.68 8.86 4.36
CA LEU A 115 -9.93 9.50 3.28
C LEU A 115 -9.80 8.58 2.05
N ASP A 116 -9.54 7.29 2.25
CA ASP A 116 -9.52 6.30 1.16
C ASP A 116 -10.89 6.22 0.47
N LYS A 117 -11.97 6.20 1.27
CA LYS A 117 -13.34 6.20 0.74
C LYS A 117 -13.67 7.48 -0.02
N LEU A 118 -13.27 8.64 0.49
CA LEU A 118 -13.45 9.93 -0.18
C LEU A 118 -12.67 9.99 -1.50
N ALA A 119 -11.40 9.58 -1.49
CA ALA A 119 -10.58 9.55 -2.69
C ALA A 119 -11.16 8.61 -3.75
N LYS A 120 -11.67 7.45 -3.34
CA LYS A 120 -12.34 6.51 -4.24
C LYS A 120 -13.65 7.08 -4.78
N GLU A 121 -14.43 7.75 -3.93
CA GLU A 121 -15.67 8.41 -4.34
C GLU A 121 -15.41 9.52 -5.37
N GLU A 122 -14.35 10.33 -5.20
CA GLU A 122 -13.95 11.32 -6.18
C GLU A 122 -13.59 10.68 -7.54
N VAL A 123 -12.79 9.61 -7.54
CA VAL A 123 -12.43 8.88 -8.77
C VAL A 123 -13.67 8.31 -9.47
N CYS A 124 -14.57 7.67 -8.71
CA CYS A 124 -15.80 7.11 -9.25
C CYS A 124 -16.75 8.21 -9.78
N LEU A 125 -16.79 9.38 -9.12
CA LEU A 125 -17.56 10.54 -9.58
C LEU A 125 -16.97 11.14 -10.86
N GLU A 126 -15.65 11.26 -10.97
CA GLU A 126 -14.99 11.72 -12.21
C GLU A 126 -15.29 10.80 -13.39
N GLU A 127 -15.23 9.48 -13.17
CA GLU A 127 -15.62 8.47 -14.16
C GLU A 127 -17.10 8.57 -14.55
N GLN A 128 -17.99 8.78 -13.57
CA GLN A 128 -19.41 8.98 -13.83
C GLN A 128 -19.64 10.25 -14.69
N MET A 129 -18.96 11.35 -14.37
CA MET A 129 -19.03 12.60 -15.14
C MET A 129 -18.49 12.45 -16.56
N LYS A 130 -17.45 11.64 -16.76
CA LYS A 130 -16.93 11.27 -18.08
C LYS A 130 -17.92 10.42 -18.87
N ASN A 131 -18.51 9.40 -18.25
CA ASN A 131 -19.53 8.56 -18.88
C ASN A 131 -20.78 9.37 -19.24
N ARG A 132 -21.18 10.34 -18.41
CA ARG A 132 -22.29 11.25 -18.69
C ARG A 132 -22.01 12.12 -19.91
N ARG A 133 -20.78 12.65 -20.03
CA ARG A 133 -20.33 13.39 -21.23
C ARG A 133 -20.36 12.54 -22.49
N ASN A 134 -20.15 11.23 -22.37
CA ASN A 134 -20.23 10.28 -23.48
C ASN A 134 -21.67 9.82 -23.81
N GLY A 135 -22.69 10.42 -23.20
CA GLY A 135 -24.10 10.13 -23.49
C GLY A 135 -24.64 8.89 -22.78
N ALA A 136 -23.99 8.38 -21.73
CA ALA A 136 -24.53 7.30 -20.93
C ALA A 136 -25.83 7.74 -20.23
N ASP A 137 -26.84 6.88 -20.25
CA ASP A 137 -28.11 7.08 -19.57
C ASP A 137 -27.94 7.00 -18.03
N PRO A 138 -28.84 7.61 -17.24
CA PRO A 138 -28.73 7.67 -15.78
C PRO A 138 -28.72 6.30 -15.08
N VAL A 139 -29.32 5.27 -15.67
CA VAL A 139 -29.33 3.91 -15.10
C VAL A 139 -27.93 3.30 -15.25
N THR A 140 -27.33 3.40 -16.44
CA THR A 140 -25.95 2.96 -16.69
C THR A 140 -24.94 3.69 -15.79
N LEU A 141 -25.13 4.99 -15.55
CA LEU A 141 -24.26 5.78 -14.66
C LEU A 141 -24.33 5.32 -13.21
N SER A 142 -25.52 4.94 -12.74
CA SER A 142 -25.74 4.46 -11.38
C SER A 142 -25.11 3.08 -11.17
N VAL A 143 -25.26 2.18 -12.15
CA VAL A 143 -24.65 0.84 -12.11
C VAL A 143 -23.13 0.91 -12.13
N LYS A 144 -22.54 1.74 -13.02
CA LYS A 144 -21.09 1.92 -13.09
C LYS A 144 -20.51 2.53 -11.81
N PHE A 145 -21.21 3.50 -11.22
CA PHE A 145 -20.78 4.09 -9.95
C PHE A 145 -20.84 3.08 -8.80
N ALA A 146 -21.91 2.29 -8.71
CA ALA A 146 -22.02 1.23 -7.70
C ALA A 146 -20.95 0.14 -7.88
N ALA A 147 -20.62 -0.23 -9.12
CA ALA A 147 -19.54 -1.17 -9.42
C ALA A 147 -18.18 -0.60 -8.99
N CYS A 148 -17.88 0.65 -9.35
CA CYS A 148 -16.64 1.34 -8.96
C CYS A 148 -16.50 1.43 -7.43
N MET A 149 -17.57 1.73 -6.71
CA MET A 149 -17.54 1.77 -5.24
C MET A 149 -17.38 0.38 -4.61
N ALA A 150 -17.74 -0.70 -5.31
CA ALA A 150 -17.68 -2.09 -4.83
C ALA A 150 -16.35 -2.81 -5.12
N GLU A 151 -15.50 -2.30 -6.02
CA GLU A 151 -14.17 -2.86 -6.37
C GLU A 151 -13.08 -2.65 -5.33
#